data_AF-A0A925U1B7-F1
#
_entry.id   AF-A0A925U1B7-F1
#
_cell.length_a   1.000
_cell.length_b   1.000
_cell.length_c   1.000
_cell.angle_alpha   90.00
_cell.angle_beta   90.00
_cell.angle_gamma   90.00
#
_symmetry.space_group_name_H-M   'P 1'
#
loop_
_entity.id
_entity.type
_entity.pdbx_description
1 polymer ?
#
loop_
_entity_poly.entity_id
_entity_poly.type
_entity_poly.pdbx_seq_one_letter_code
_entity_poly.pdbx_strand_id
1 'polypeptide(L)'
;MTASLIELSSLPALAISLAAAFIAYLQWRTASISANDTQYESRMEIYDTLVNFKKPIFQNLRPELTEFQTLHEARLKARIICNESIASEISHMIEMAAKLVALNGNLESETADKAEIREEIHRVVEWFEARSKIIENKFVQLMRPQF
;
A
#
# COMPACT_ATOMS: atom_id res chain seq x y z
N MET A 1 -65.52 21.71 -5.86
CA MET A 1 -65.00 20.32 -5.89
C MET A 1 -63.61 20.34 -6.54
N THR A 2 -62.55 20.64 -5.79
CA THR A 2 -61.17 20.67 -6.31
C THR A 2 -60.15 19.99 -5.39
N ALA A 3 -60.57 19.58 -4.17
CA ALA A 3 -59.68 18.93 -3.20
C ALA A 3 -59.26 17.51 -3.60
N SER A 4 -59.99 16.81 -4.47
CA SER A 4 -59.74 15.40 -4.80
C SER A 4 -58.65 15.15 -5.86
N LEU A 5 -58.27 16.15 -6.66
CA LEU A 5 -57.25 16.00 -7.71
C LEU A 5 -55.82 16.25 -7.19
N ILE A 6 -55.67 17.06 -6.14
CA ILE A 6 -54.37 17.37 -5.54
C ILE A 6 -53.89 16.21 -4.65
N GLU A 7 -54.80 15.52 -3.96
CA GLU A 7 -54.45 14.35 -3.14
C GLU A 7 -54.02 13.14 -4.00
N LEU A 8 -54.66 12.93 -5.16
CA LEU A 8 -54.37 11.78 -6.04
C LEU A 8 -53.04 11.90 -6.80
N SER A 9 -52.56 13.13 -7.03
CA SER A 9 -51.28 13.42 -7.71
C SER A 9 -50.08 13.43 -6.75
N SER A 10 -50.32 13.52 -5.45
CA SER A 10 -49.26 13.48 -4.41
C SER A 10 -48.73 12.07 -4.13
N LEU A 11 -49.58 11.04 -4.26
CA LEU A 11 -49.24 9.63 -4.06
C LEU A 11 -48.18 9.11 -5.06
N PRO A 12 -48.30 9.31 -6.38
CA PRO A 12 -47.27 8.91 -7.33
C PRO A 12 -45.99 9.74 -7.17
N ALA A 13 -46.08 11.03 -6.82
CA ALA A 13 -44.90 11.85 -6.55
C ALA A 13 -44.13 11.35 -5.31
N LEU A 14 -44.84 10.98 -4.24
CA LEU A 14 -44.26 10.34 -3.05
C LEU A 14 -43.59 9.00 -3.42
N ALA A 15 -44.27 8.14 -4.18
CA ALA A 15 -43.72 6.86 -4.63
C ALA A 15 -42.45 7.05 -5.49
N ILE A 16 -42.45 8.02 -6.42
CA ILE A 16 -41.29 8.37 -7.25
C ILE A 16 -40.15 8.90 -6.39
N SER A 17 -40.44 9.77 -5.41
CA SER A 17 -39.41 10.31 -4.50
C SER A 17 -38.77 9.23 -3.62
N LEU A 18 -39.56 8.28 -3.13
CA LEU A 18 -39.09 7.16 -2.32
C LEU A 18 -38.25 6.20 -3.17
N ALA A 19 -38.68 5.92 -4.40
CA ALA A 19 -37.92 5.12 -5.35
C ALA A 19 -36.58 5.79 -5.71
N ALA A 20 -36.57 7.11 -5.95
CA ALA A 20 -35.34 7.86 -6.23
C ALA A 20 -34.38 7.86 -5.04
N ALA A 21 -34.88 8.03 -3.81
CA ALA A 21 -34.07 7.94 -2.59
C ALA A 21 -33.48 6.54 -2.40
N PHE A 22 -34.26 5.49 -2.67
CA PHE A 22 -33.79 4.11 -2.61
C PHE A 22 -32.70 3.83 -3.66
N ILE A 23 -32.87 4.29 -4.89
CA ILE A 23 -31.85 4.17 -5.95
C ILE A 23 -30.58 4.94 -5.58
N ALA A 24 -30.70 6.16 -5.07
CA ALA A 24 -29.56 6.96 -4.62
C ALA A 24 -28.80 6.27 -3.48
N TYR A 25 -29.53 5.66 -2.52
CA TYR A 25 -28.92 4.85 -1.46
C TYR A 25 -28.16 3.65 -2.03
N LEU A 26 -28.73 2.91 -2.99
CA LEU A 26 -28.04 1.80 -3.65
C LEU A 26 -26.81 2.26 -4.43
N GLN A 27 -26.89 3.39 -5.13
CA GLN A 27 -25.74 3.98 -5.84
C GLN A 27 -24.64 4.39 -4.87
N TRP A 28 -24.99 5.06 -3.77
CA TRP A 28 -24.03 5.42 -2.73
C TRP A 28 -23.39 4.19 -2.09
N ARG A 29 -24.18 3.15 -1.77
CA ARG A 29 -23.67 1.90 -1.20
C ARG A 29 -22.72 1.19 -2.17
N THR A 30 -23.10 1.07 -3.44
CA THR A 30 -22.24 0.45 -4.48
C THR A 30 -20.97 1.26 -4.70
N ALA A 31 -21.07 2.59 -4.76
CA ALA A 31 -19.91 3.46 -4.88
C ALA A 31 -18.99 3.36 -3.66
N SER A 32 -19.55 3.25 -2.45
CA SER A 32 -18.80 3.07 -1.21
C SER A 32 -18.08 1.72 -1.18
N ILE A 33 -18.72 0.65 -1.64
CA ILE A 33 -18.10 -0.68 -1.74
C ILE A 33 -16.98 -0.64 -2.78
N SER A 34 -17.26 -0.14 -3.99
CA SER A 34 -16.27 -0.02 -5.06
C SER A 34 -15.08 0.86 -4.67
N ALA A 35 -15.31 1.96 -3.95
CA ALA A 35 -14.22 2.80 -3.45
C ALA A 35 -13.35 2.07 -2.42
N ASN A 36 -13.95 1.24 -1.55
CA ASN A 36 -13.21 0.39 -0.63
C ASN A 36 -12.40 -0.69 -1.36
N ASP A 37 -12.98 -1.34 -2.37
CA ASP A 37 -12.29 -2.36 -3.17
C ASP A 37 -11.10 -1.76 -3.92
N THR A 38 -11.28 -0.60 -4.56
CA THR A 38 -10.17 0.12 -5.24
C THR A 38 -9.07 0.53 -4.26
N GLN A 39 -9.42 0.97 -3.04
CA GLN A 39 -8.43 1.26 -2.00
C GLN A 39 -7.70 -0.02 -1.55
N TYR A 40 -8.40 -1.14 -1.44
CA TYR A 40 -7.80 -2.42 -1.08
C TYR A 40 -6.81 -2.89 -2.15
N GLU A 41 -7.20 -2.89 -3.43
CA GLU A 41 -6.33 -3.24 -4.56
C GLU A 41 -5.08 -2.36 -4.61
N SER A 42 -5.25 -1.05 -4.39
CA SER A 42 -4.12 -0.11 -4.38
C SER A 42 -3.17 -0.35 -3.21
N ARG A 43 -3.68 -0.74 -2.03
CA ARG A 43 -2.85 -1.12 -0.87
C ARG A 43 -2.10 -2.42 -1.15
N MET A 44 -2.75 -3.38 -1.81
CA MET A 44 -2.14 -4.65 -2.22
C MET A 44 -1.02 -4.44 -3.23
N GLU A 45 -1.19 -3.57 -4.23
CA GLU A 45 -0.15 -3.24 -5.21
C GLU A 45 1.14 -2.74 -4.52
N ILE A 46 1.00 -1.88 -3.50
CA ILE A 46 2.13 -1.38 -2.72
C ILE A 46 2.77 -2.52 -1.92
N TYR A 47 1.97 -3.37 -1.28
CA TYR A 47 2.47 -4.51 -0.52
C TYR A 47 3.25 -5.49 -1.41
N ASP A 48 2.71 -5.86 -2.56
CA ASP A 48 3.35 -6.76 -3.51
C ASP A 48 4.67 -6.18 -4.05
N THR A 49 4.69 -4.87 -4.32
CA THR A 49 5.92 -4.15 -4.67
C THR A 49 7.00 -4.33 -3.60
N LEU A 50 6.65 -4.19 -2.32
CA LEU A 50 7.59 -4.38 -1.21
C LEU A 50 8.07 -5.82 -1.07
N VAL A 51 7.18 -6.78 -1.26
CA VAL A 51 7.53 -8.22 -1.23
C VAL A 51 8.52 -8.54 -2.34
N ASN A 52 8.24 -8.09 -3.56
CA ASN A 52 9.09 -8.32 -4.73
C ASN A 52 10.46 -7.64 -4.58
N PHE A 53 10.51 -6.41 -4.09
CA PHE A 53 11.76 -5.70 -3.83
C PHE A 53 12.67 -6.42 -2.84
N LYS A 54 12.10 -7.00 -1.77
CA LYS A 54 12.87 -7.69 -0.71
C LYS A 54 13.38 -9.07 -1.12
N LYS A 55 12.68 -9.74 -2.03
CA LYS A 55 13.00 -11.11 -2.47
C LYS A 55 14.48 -11.29 -2.88
N PRO A 56 15.07 -10.46 -3.76
CA PRO A 56 16.49 -10.60 -4.11
C PRO A 56 17.44 -10.31 -2.94
N ILE A 57 17.07 -9.47 -1.98
CA ILE A 57 17.87 -9.20 -0.78
C ILE A 57 18.02 -10.46 0.07
N PHE A 58 16.93 -11.21 0.29
CA PHE A 58 16.99 -12.44 1.07
C PHE A 58 17.62 -13.62 0.31
N GLN A 59 17.53 -13.64 -1.02
CA GLN A 59 18.07 -14.71 -1.84
C GLN A 59 19.56 -14.53 -2.17
N ASN A 60 19.95 -13.28 -2.46
CA ASN A 60 21.25 -12.95 -3.04
C ASN A 60 22.05 -11.94 -2.21
N LEU A 61 21.53 -11.49 -1.06
CA LEU A 61 22.15 -10.46 -0.20
C LEU A 61 22.39 -9.12 -0.92
N ARG A 62 21.63 -8.88 -1.99
CA ARG A 62 21.73 -7.66 -2.81
C ARG A 62 20.36 -7.25 -3.36
N PRO A 63 20.05 -5.95 -3.40
CA PRO A 63 18.84 -5.47 -4.05
C PRO A 63 19.03 -5.40 -5.56
N GLU A 64 17.93 -5.42 -6.31
CA GLU A 64 17.94 -5.16 -7.75
C GLU A 64 17.80 -3.66 -8.02
N LEU A 65 18.78 -3.09 -8.74
CA LEU A 65 18.82 -1.64 -9.02
C LEU A 65 17.60 -1.15 -9.80
N THR A 66 17.04 -2.01 -10.67
CA THR A 66 15.84 -1.74 -11.47
C THR A 66 14.60 -1.51 -10.62
N GLU A 67 14.56 -2.06 -9.40
CA GLU A 67 13.40 -1.98 -8.52
C GLU A 67 13.38 -0.73 -7.62
N PHE A 68 14.47 0.06 -7.58
CA PHE A 68 14.52 1.27 -6.76
C PHE A 68 13.52 2.33 -7.21
N GLN A 69 13.34 2.51 -8.52
CA GLN A 69 12.37 3.46 -9.07
C GLN A 69 10.94 3.05 -8.68
N THR A 70 10.60 1.77 -8.85
CA THR A 70 9.32 1.19 -8.45
C THR A 70 9.06 1.40 -6.96
N LEU A 71 10.08 1.21 -6.12
CA LEU A 71 9.98 1.40 -4.67
C LEU A 71 9.78 2.88 -4.29
N HIS A 72 10.44 3.82 -4.98
CA HIS A 72 10.22 5.25 -4.79
C HIS A 72 8.78 5.67 -5.14
N GLU A 73 8.23 5.13 -6.23
CA GLU A 73 6.84 5.37 -6.62
C GLU A 73 5.85 4.76 -5.60
N ALA A 74 6.12 3.53 -5.14
CA ALA A 74 5.35 2.90 -4.09
C ALA A 74 5.35 3.71 -2.78
N ARG A 75 6.48 4.34 -2.41
CA ARG A 75 6.56 5.26 -1.26
C ARG A 75 5.60 6.44 -1.41
N LEU A 76 5.58 7.07 -2.58
CA LEU A 76 4.72 8.22 -2.86
C LEU A 76 3.24 7.82 -2.83
N LYS A 77 2.89 6.69 -3.46
CA LYS A 77 1.54 6.12 -3.41
C LYS A 77 1.13 5.78 -1.96
N ALA A 78 2.02 5.14 -1.19
CA ALA A 78 1.74 4.75 0.19
C ALA A 78 1.42 5.92 1.12
N ARG A 79 2.03 7.08 0.89
CA ARG A 79 1.73 8.29 1.66
C ARG A 79 0.27 8.73 1.53
N ILE A 80 -0.32 8.52 0.35
CA ILE A 80 -1.70 8.92 0.02
C ILE A 80 -2.69 7.80 0.39
N ILE A 81 -2.37 6.56 0.02
CA ILE A 81 -3.31 5.42 0.03
C ILE A 81 -3.29 4.66 1.36
N CYS A 82 -2.14 4.65 2.02
CA CYS A 82 -1.94 3.98 3.30
C CYS A 82 -1.87 5.00 4.43
N ASN A 83 -0.66 5.54 4.70
CA ASN A 83 -0.37 6.57 5.70
C ASN A 83 1.13 6.91 5.68
N GLU A 84 1.50 7.98 6.40
CA GLU A 84 2.89 8.40 6.59
C GLU A 84 3.75 7.32 7.26
N SER A 85 3.17 6.51 8.16
CA SER A 85 3.93 5.47 8.86
C SER A 85 4.48 4.43 7.89
N ILE A 86 3.69 3.96 6.92
CA ILE A 86 4.16 3.02 5.90
C ILE A 86 5.12 3.71 4.93
N ALA A 87 4.81 4.92 4.47
CA ALA A 87 5.71 5.66 3.59
C ALA A 87 7.10 5.86 4.21
N SER A 88 7.18 6.13 5.52
CA SER A 88 8.43 6.22 6.26
C SER A 88 9.18 4.89 6.30
N GLU A 89 8.49 3.76 6.51
CA GLU A 89 9.15 2.44 6.46
C GLU A 89 9.73 2.13 5.08
N ILE A 90 9.00 2.46 4.02
CA ILE A 90 9.50 2.31 2.64
C ILE A 90 10.72 3.20 2.42
N SER A 91 10.73 4.42 2.96
CA SER A 91 11.89 5.31 2.91
C SER A 91 13.13 4.68 3.57
N HIS A 92 12.98 4.13 4.77
CA HIS A 92 14.08 3.45 5.45
C HIS A 92 14.58 2.23 4.67
N MET A 93 13.67 1.48 4.03
CA MET A 93 14.07 0.36 3.17
C MET A 93 14.91 0.82 1.97
N ILE A 94 14.55 1.94 1.34
CA ILE A 94 15.34 2.52 0.24
C ILE A 94 16.75 2.89 0.73
N GLU A 95 16.86 3.55 1.87
CA GLU A 95 18.15 3.95 2.46
C GLU A 95 19.03 2.75 2.78
N MET A 96 18.46 1.72 3.43
CA MET A 96 19.18 0.50 3.77
C MET A 96 19.55 -0.32 2.54
N ALA A 97 18.72 -0.32 1.50
CA ALA A 97 19.05 -0.96 0.23
C ALA A 97 20.20 -0.23 -0.48
N ALA A 98 20.21 1.10 -0.48
CA ALA A 98 21.31 1.88 -1.04
C ALA A 98 22.63 1.61 -0.29
N LYS A 99 22.56 1.50 1.04
CA LYS A 99 23.70 1.05 1.87
C LYS A 99 24.17 -0.35 1.46
N LEU A 100 23.25 -1.28 1.24
CA LEU A 100 23.57 -2.64 0.81
C LEU A 100 24.23 -2.69 -0.57
N VAL A 101 23.81 -1.84 -1.52
CA VAL A 101 24.47 -1.67 -2.83
C VAL A 101 25.91 -1.19 -2.64
N ALA A 102 26.12 -0.15 -1.83
CA ALA A 102 27.44 0.39 -1.57
C ALA A 102 28.39 -0.63 -0.91
N LEU A 103 27.88 -1.39 0.06
CA LEU A 103 28.63 -2.46 0.73
C LEU A 103 29.03 -3.57 -0.26
N ASN A 104 28.11 -4.01 -1.11
CA ASN A 104 28.41 -5.02 -2.14
C ASN A 104 29.45 -4.51 -3.15
N GLY A 105 29.37 -3.24 -3.57
CA GLY A 105 30.39 -2.62 -4.42
C GLY A 105 31.78 -2.56 -3.77
N ASN A 106 31.84 -2.30 -2.46
CA ASN A 106 33.11 -2.32 -1.72
C ASN A 106 33.69 -3.74 -1.56
N LEU A 107 32.84 -4.76 -1.52
CA LEU A 107 33.25 -6.16 -1.40
C LEU A 107 33.93 -6.68 -2.68
N GLU A 108 33.55 -6.11 -3.83
CA GLU A 108 34.16 -6.35 -5.13
C GLU A 108 35.54 -5.65 -5.26
N SER A 109 35.81 -4.62 -4.46
CA SER A 109 37.10 -3.93 -4.42
C SER A 109 38.20 -4.81 -3.77
N GLU A 110 39.43 -4.73 -4.30
CA GLU A 110 40.58 -5.46 -3.78
C GLU A 110 41.15 -4.85 -2.48
N THR A 111 40.84 -3.59 -2.19
CA THR A 111 41.48 -2.80 -1.12
C THR A 111 40.75 -2.81 0.22
N ALA A 112 39.54 -3.38 0.27
CA ALA A 112 38.68 -3.29 1.44
C ALA A 112 38.77 -4.51 2.36
N ASP A 113 38.55 -4.31 3.66
CA ASP A 113 38.41 -5.41 4.61
C ASP A 113 37.10 -6.18 4.36
N LYS A 114 37.24 -7.32 3.67
CA LYS A 114 36.11 -8.16 3.26
C LYS A 114 35.42 -8.85 4.44
N ALA A 115 36.05 -8.95 5.61
CA ALA A 115 35.42 -9.57 6.78
C ALA A 115 34.41 -8.61 7.40
N GLU A 116 34.81 -7.37 7.67
CA GLU A 116 33.96 -6.32 8.23
C GLU A 116 32.75 -6.02 7.34
N ILE A 117 32.97 -5.91 6.01
CA ILE A 117 31.88 -5.65 5.06
C ILE A 117 30.85 -6.78 5.05
N ARG A 118 31.29 -8.05 5.12
CA ARG A 118 30.37 -9.20 5.16
C ARG A 118 29.52 -9.21 6.42
N GLU A 119 30.10 -8.85 7.56
CA GLU A 119 29.37 -8.74 8.82
C GLU A 119 28.31 -7.62 8.72
N GLU A 120 28.69 -6.47 8.18
CA GLU A 120 27.75 -5.36 8.01
C GLU A 120 26.62 -5.68 7.03
N ILE A 121 26.90 -6.41 5.93
CA ILE A 121 25.88 -6.93 5.02
C ILE A 121 24.87 -7.80 5.78
N HIS A 122 25.34 -8.71 6.65
CA HIS A 122 24.46 -9.57 7.44
C HIS A 122 23.57 -8.74 8.37
N ARG A 123 24.13 -7.76 9.08
CA ARG A 123 23.35 -6.85 9.96
C ARG A 123 22.26 -6.10 9.19
N VAL A 124 22.57 -5.62 7.98
CA VAL A 124 21.59 -4.94 7.12
C VAL A 124 20.48 -5.90 6.71
N VAL A 125 20.81 -7.15 6.34
CA VAL A 125 19.81 -8.16 5.96
C VAL A 125 18.93 -8.58 7.15
N GLU A 126 19.51 -8.74 8.34
CA GLU A 126 18.76 -8.99 9.59
C GLU A 126 17.79 -7.83 9.89
N TRP A 127 18.24 -6.58 9.67
CA TRP A 127 17.37 -5.41 9.78
C TRP A 127 16.20 -5.49 8.80
N PHE A 128 16.43 -5.90 7.54
CA PHE A 128 15.36 -6.10 6.55
C PHE A 128 14.35 -7.16 6.99
N GLU A 129 14.81 -8.26 7.59
CA GLU A 129 13.92 -9.30 8.10
C GLU A 129 13.04 -8.80 9.26
N ALA A 130 13.66 -8.14 10.24
CA ALA A 130 12.95 -7.57 11.38
C ALA A 130 11.92 -6.52 10.92
N ARG A 131 12.31 -5.65 9.99
CA ARG A 131 11.44 -4.58 9.49
C ARG A 131 10.32 -5.10 8.59
N SER A 132 10.55 -6.19 7.85
CA SER A 132 9.51 -6.84 7.04
C SER A 132 8.30 -7.24 7.87
N LYS A 133 8.52 -7.86 9.03
CA LYS A 133 7.46 -8.29 9.95
C LYS A 133 6.64 -7.09 10.46
N ILE A 134 7.30 -5.95 10.71
CA ILE A 134 6.63 -4.71 11.13
C ILE A 134 5.74 -4.18 10.01
N ILE A 135 6.25 -4.12 8.78
CA ILE A 135 5.49 -3.65 7.61
C ILE A 135 4.29 -4.57 7.34
N GLU A 136 4.50 -5.88 7.34
CA GLU A 136 3.43 -6.88 7.17
C GLU A 136 2.30 -6.69 8.19
N ASN A 137 2.64 -6.52 9.46
CA ASN A 137 1.65 -6.24 10.50
C ASN A 137 0.86 -4.94 10.23
N LYS A 138 1.52 -3.88 9.75
CA LYS A 138 0.84 -2.62 9.39
C LYS A 138 -0.11 -2.81 8.21
N PHE A 139 0.29 -3.57 7.19
CA PHE A 139 -0.59 -3.87 6.05
C PHE A 139 -1.76 -4.75 6.46
N VAL A 140 -1.55 -5.80 7.27
CA VAL A 140 -2.63 -6.64 7.80
C VAL A 140 -3.66 -5.80 8.55
N GLN A 141 -3.24 -4.82 9.35
CA GLN A 141 -4.16 -3.92 10.04
C GLN A 141 -4.96 -3.03 9.08
N LEU A 142 -4.32 -2.49 8.03
CA LEU A 142 -4.96 -1.66 7.01
C LEU A 142 -5.92 -2.40 6.09
N MET A 143 -5.71 -3.70 5.93
CA MET A 143 -6.52 -4.58 5.07
C MET A 143 -7.69 -5.22 5.81
N ARG A 144 -7.84 -5.01 7.13
CA ARG A 144 -9.01 -5.53 7.86
C ARG A 144 -10.28 -4.82 7.38
N PRO A 145 -11.36 -5.56 7.11
CA PRO A 145 -12.64 -4.96 6.82
C PRO A 145 -13.10 -4.12 8.02
N GLN A 146 -13.36 -2.84 7.77
CA GLN A 146 -13.98 -1.94 8.74
C GLN A 146 -15.49 -2.17 8.66
N PHE A 147 -16.01 -3.00 9.57
CA PHE A 147 -17.44 -3.26 9.73
C PHE A 147 -18.06 -2.28 10.73
#